data_AF-A0A1G5C2C4-F1
#
_entry.id   AF-A0A1G5C2C4-F1
#
_cell.length_a   1.000
_cell.length_b   1.000
_cell.length_c   1.000
_cell.angle_alpha   90.00
_cell.angle_beta   90.00
_cell.angle_gamma   90.00
#
_symmetry.space_group_name_H-M   'P 1'
#
loop_
_entity.id
_entity.type
_entity.pdbx_description
1 polymer ?
#
loop_
_entity_poly.entity_id
_entity_poly.type
_entity_poly.pdbx_seq_one_letter_code
_entity_poly.pdbx_strand_id
1 'polypeptide(L)' 'MRKTTERTADKLIAVDINGLAAMLSCGEASARKIGEDACARFNIGRRVLYSVSKVEKYVEAMAI' A
#
# COMPACT_ATOMS: atom_id res chain seq x y z
N MET A 1 7.81 -18.39 -10.67
CA MET A 1 6.74 -17.44 -11.05
C MET A 1 7.19 -16.70 -12.31
N ARG A 2 6.36 -16.54 -13.34
CA ARG A 2 6.72 -15.64 -14.47
C ARG A 2 6.89 -14.24 -13.89
N LYS A 3 8.08 -13.65 -14.05
CA LYS A 3 8.31 -12.27 -13.62
C LYS A 3 7.33 -11.38 -14.38
N THR A 4 6.50 -10.65 -13.63
CA THR A 4 5.76 -9.53 -14.21
C THR A 4 6.78 -8.51 -14.69
N THR A 5 6.56 -7.93 -15.87
CA THR A 5 7.32 -6.75 -16.31
C THR A 5 7.27 -5.69 -15.21
N GLU A 6 8.44 -5.15 -14.85
CA GLU A 6 8.54 -4.02 -13.95
C GLU A 6 7.80 -2.86 -14.59
N ARG A 7 6.70 -2.44 -13.97
CA ARG A 7 5.92 -1.28 -14.41
C ARG A 7 6.32 -0.13 -13.53
N THR A 8 7.27 0.67 -14.02
CA THR A 8 7.67 1.92 -13.38
C THR A 8 6.67 2.99 -13.78
N ALA A 9 6.11 3.69 -12.81
CA ALA A 9 5.28 4.86 -13.01
C ALA A 9 5.71 5.91 -11.99
N ASP A 10 5.77 7.18 -12.39
CA ASP A 10 6.18 8.28 -11.51
C ASP A 10 5.24 8.43 -10.30
N LYS A 11 3.96 8.05 -10.46
CA LYS A 11 2.96 8.10 -9.40
C LYS A 11 2.09 6.85 -9.40
N LEU A 12 2.18 6.09 -8.31
CA LEU A 12 1.33 4.92 -8.08
C LEU A 12 0.05 5.36 -7.35
N ILE A 13 -1.11 5.01 -7.91
CA ILE A 13 -2.42 5.28 -7.27
C ILE A 13 -2.74 4.20 -6.22
N ALA A 14 -2.28 2.97 -6.46
CA ALA A 14 -2.44 1.85 -5.55
C ALA A 14 -1.23 0.91 -5.62
N VAL A 15 -0.93 0.28 -4.49
CA VAL A 15 0.20 -0.65 -4.32
C VAL A 15 -0.27 -1.97 -3.72
N ASP A 16 0.47 -3.04 -3.94
CA ASP A 16 0.28 -4.29 -3.20
C ASP A 16 0.89 -4.19 -1.79
N ILE A 17 0.82 -5.29 -1.02
CA ILE A 17 1.34 -5.31 0.35
C ILE A 17 2.86 -5.10 0.43
N ASN A 18 3.62 -5.55 -0.58
CA ASN A 18 5.07 -5.40 -0.61
C ASN A 18 5.45 -3.95 -0.93
N GLY A 19 4.76 -3.35 -1.91
CA GLY A 19 4.91 -1.94 -2.23
C GLY A 19 4.54 -1.05 -1.04
N LEU A 20 3.45 -1.35 -0.34
CA LEU A 20 3.06 -0.61 0.85
C LEU A 20 4.09 -0.73 1.98
N ALA A 21 4.58 -1.94 2.24
CA ALA A 21 5.62 -2.20 3.24
C ALA A 21 6.90 -1.43 2.94
N ALA A 22 7.32 -1.38 1.67
CA ALA A 22 8.47 -0.60 1.22
C ALA A 22 8.26 0.92 1.41
N MET A 23 7.08 1.44 1.05
CA MET A 23 6.75 2.86 1.21
C MET A 23 6.75 3.30 2.67
N LEU A 24 6.24 2.45 3.58
CA LEU A 24 6.16 2.73 5.00
C LEU A 24 7.43 2.34 5.77
N SER A 25 8.44 1.77 5.11
CA SER A 25 9.66 1.23 5.73
C SER A 25 9.35 0.29 6.91
N CYS A 26 8.38 -0.62 6.74
CA CYS A 26 7.93 -1.54 7.80
C CYS A 26 7.64 -2.95 7.27
N GLY A 27 7.41 -3.91 8.18
CA GLY A 27 7.04 -5.29 7.79
C GLY A 27 5.61 -5.40 7.27
N GLU A 28 5.33 -6.44 6.47
CA GLU A 28 4.00 -6.65 5.87
C GLU A 28 2.85 -6.67 6.88
N ALA A 29 3.08 -7.22 8.08
CA ALA A 29 2.06 -7.26 9.13
C ALA A 29 1.67 -5.84 9.60
N SER A 30 2.66 -4.98 9.82
CA SER A 30 2.45 -3.58 10.21
C SER A 30 1.85 -2.77 9.06
N ALA A 31 2.36 -2.95 7.84
CA ALA A 31 1.84 -2.29 6.64
C ALA A 31 0.36 -2.63 6.41
N ARG A 32 -0.02 -3.90 6.58
CA ARG A 32 -1.41 -4.35 6.49
C ARG A 32 -2.28 -3.66 7.52
N LYS A 33 -1.83 -3.62 8.78
CA LYS A 33 -2.57 -2.98 9.86
C LYS A 33 -2.79 -1.50 9.59
N ILE A 34 -1.74 -0.77 9.19
CA ILE A 34 -1.84 0.64 8.79
C ILE A 34 -2.81 0.80 7.61
N GLY A 35 -2.72 -0.05 6.59
CA GLY A 35 -3.61 0.01 5.42
C GLY A 35 -5.07 -0.30 5.73
N GLU A 36 -5.33 -1.16 6.73
CA GLU A 36 -6.67 -1.48 7.23
C GLU A 36 -7.22 -0.34 8.09
N ASP A 37 -6.44 0.17 9.04
CA ASP A 37 -6.82 1.29 9.90
C ASP A 37 -7.06 2.58 9.08
N ALA A 38 -6.26 2.81 8.03
CA ALA A 38 -6.44 3.90 7.07
C ALA A 38 -7.63 3.71 6.11
N CYS A 39 -8.37 2.59 6.21
CA CYS A 39 -9.45 2.21 5.28
C CYS A 39 -8.99 2.28 3.80
N ALA A 40 -7.73 1.94 3.54
CA ALA A 40 -7.06 2.04 2.25
C ALA A 40 -7.09 0.74 1.45
N ARG A 41 -7.34 -0.39 2.12
CA ARG A 41 -7.41 -1.74 1.52
C ARG A 41 -8.63 -1.91 0.62
N PHE A 42 -8.45 -2.45 -0.58
CA PHE A 42 -9.53 -2.89 -1.46
C PHE A 42 -9.14 -4.14 -2.27
N ASN A 43 -10.15 -4.89 -2.71
CA ASN A 43 -9.96 -6.15 -3.42
C ASN A 43 -10.35 -6.02 -4.89
N ILE A 44 -9.49 -6.50 -5.80
CA ILE A 44 -9.80 -6.68 -7.23
C ILE A 44 -9.61 -8.16 -7.56
N GLY A 45 -10.72 -8.91 -7.60
CA GLY A 45 -10.69 -10.37 -7.74
C GLY A 45 -9.87 -11.00 -6.61
N ARG A 46 -8.77 -11.67 -6.96
CA ARG A 46 -7.84 -12.30 -5.99
C ARG A 46 -6.74 -11.36 -5.49
N ARG A 47 -6.64 -10.14 -6.02
CA ARG A 47 -5.60 -9.17 -5.63
C ARG A 47 -6.12 -8.27 -4.53
N VAL A 48 -5.27 -8.03 -3.53
CA VAL A 48 -5.48 -7.01 -2.51
C VAL A 48 -4.53 -5.86 -2.82
N LEU A 49 -5.07 -4.66 -2.90
CA LEU A 49 -4.31 -3.43 -3.13
C LEU A 49 -4.67 -2.40 -2.05
N TYR A 50 -3.80 -1.42 -1.90
CA TYR A 50 -3.94 -0.32 -0.95
C TYR A 50 -3.86 1.01 -1.70
N SER A 51 -4.79 1.91 -1.41
CA SER A 51 -4.78 3.27 -1.94
C SER A 51 -3.68 4.10 -1.27
N VAL A 52 -2.72 4.57 -2.06
CA VAL A 52 -1.58 5.36 -1.57
C VAL A 52 -2.06 6.64 -0.88
N SER A 53 -2.97 7.37 -1.53
CA SER A 53 -3.46 8.67 -1.01
C SER A 53 -4.21 8.56 0.32
N LYS A 54 -4.83 7.41 0.62
CA LYS A 54 -5.49 7.20 1.93
C LYS A 54 -4.47 6.92 3.03
N VAL A 55 -3.42 6.16 2.72
CA VAL A 55 -2.34 5.86 3.66
C VAL A 55 -1.54 7.12 3.98
N GLU A 56 -1.18 7.92 2.98
CA GLU A 56 -0.48 9.19 3.17
C GLU A 56 -1.24 10.10 4.15
N LYS A 57 -2.54 10.33 3.91
CA LYS A 57 -3.40 11.12 4.81
C LYS A 57 -3.48 10.57 6.22
N TYR A 58 -3.50 9.24 6.36
CA TYR A 58 -3.56 8.59 7.67
C TYR A 58 -2.26 8.80 8.46
N VAL A 59 -1.11 8.63 7.80
CA VAL A 59 0.20 8.86 8.43
C VAL A 59 0.39 10.33 8.79
N GLU A 60 0.01 11.26 7.92
CA GLU A 60 0.03 12.70 8.22
C GLU A 60 -0.84 13.05 9.43
N ALA A 61 -2.01 12.43 9.57
CA ALA A 61 -2.88 12.65 10.72
C ALA A 61 -2.34 12.04 12.03
N MET A 62 -1.48 11.03 11.95
CA MET A 62 -0.83 10.40 13.10
C MET A 62 0.49 11.04 13.51
N ALA A 63 1.16 11.72 12.58
CA ALA A 63 2.37 12.48 12.84
C ALA A 63 2.00 13.79 13.55
N ILE A 64 2.08 13.76 14.89
CA ILE A 64 1.95 14.94 15.77
C ILE A 64 3.29 15.64 15.86
#